data_AF-A0AAP2UHK6-F1
#
_entry.id   AF-A0AAP2UHK6-F1
#
_cell.length_a   1.000
_cell.length_b   1.000
_cell.length_c   1.000
_cell.angle_alpha   90.00
_cell.angle_beta   90.00
_cell.angle_gamma   90.00
#
_symmetry.space_group_name_H-M   'P 1'
#
loop_
_entity.id
_entity.type
_entity.pdbx_description
1 polymer ?
#
loop_
_entity_poly.entity_id
_entity_poly.type
_entity_poly.pdbx_seq_one_letter_code
_entity_poly.pdbx_strand_id
1 'polypeptide(L)'
;MINSIKWKNKWKFLIVCLIINIIYLLELLPNLGISLPFYFSSRKVLMFLFFISIILIFYRKKFYINRFSFLFFLMNGYCFFITFMNNTLQQQPFYYYFSAIMYPWIITYIFEYLFSNLNDQNKVQNVSVIMSLTSLVYFFLLFQYKNSLHTTLTASGEASIYFILTLMPFVLCCKGKFKNVFLILCITAVFIALKRTALIGIISSLFAYFLVKFKKQDEKKFKLVLYCMIGVLIFIIIYQIIVKYTGNDLIEKMMNIKDDGGSNREYIYNQVFEKFRTLNFNQKLFGLGFNGVRYGYNISSAGVIVSAHNDFLEVLCDYGFIGLLFYMIFIKKIIQILIHLKKIESPYAPACAAALVMFFVLSMFSHLLLYTSYFINLLIFFVMVEHIANQNKKEVRIYGKKGF
;
A
#
# COMPACT_ATOMS: atom_id res chain seq x y z
N MET A 1 -41.66 10.79 11.13
CA MET A 1 -41.18 9.55 11.81
C MET A 1 -39.91 8.96 11.13
N ILE A 2 -38.88 9.79 10.85
CA ILE A 2 -37.66 9.38 10.10
C ILE A 2 -36.40 9.73 10.92
N ASN A 3 -36.29 9.20 12.14
CA ASN A 3 -35.11 9.48 13.00
C ASN A 3 -34.50 8.24 13.68
N SER A 4 -35.05 7.03 13.52
CA SER A 4 -34.56 5.85 14.24
C SER A 4 -33.48 5.01 13.52
N ILE A 5 -33.09 5.35 12.30
CA ILE A 5 -32.05 4.61 11.53
C ILE A 5 -30.64 5.22 11.66
N LYS A 6 -30.49 6.34 12.39
CA LYS A 6 -29.26 7.16 12.36
C LYS A 6 -28.06 6.55 13.11
N TRP A 7 -28.25 5.67 14.08
CA TRP A 7 -27.18 5.18 14.97
C TRP A 7 -26.76 3.71 14.75
N LYS A 8 -27.61 2.87 14.13
CA LYS A 8 -27.36 1.41 13.99
C LYS A 8 -26.18 1.06 13.06
N ASN A 9 -25.72 1.96 12.20
CA ASN A 9 -24.67 1.67 11.22
C ASN A 9 -23.26 2.11 11.64
N LYS A 10 -23.11 3.04 12.60
CA LYS A 10 -21.79 3.53 13.02
C LYS A 10 -20.98 2.43 13.70
N TRP A 11 -21.56 1.72 14.66
CA TRP A 11 -20.90 0.59 15.34
C TRP A 11 -20.55 -0.55 14.39
N LYS A 12 -21.44 -0.90 13.45
CA LYS A 12 -21.17 -1.90 12.42
C LYS A 12 -19.97 -1.52 11.56
N PHE A 13 -19.85 -0.25 11.19
CA PHE A 13 -18.71 0.25 10.42
C PHE A 13 -17.40 0.23 11.22
N LEU A 14 -17.44 0.66 12.49
CA LEU A 14 -16.30 0.63 13.39
C LEU A 14 -15.80 -0.80 13.60
N ILE A 15 -16.72 -1.75 13.81
CA ILE A 15 -16.43 -3.18 13.95
C ILE A 15 -15.75 -3.70 12.68
N VAL A 16 -16.20 -3.31 11.48
CA VAL A 16 -15.54 -3.78 10.25
C VAL A 16 -14.19 -3.13 10.05
N CYS A 17 -14.01 -1.84 10.35
CA CYS A 17 -12.68 -1.24 10.34
C CYS A 17 -11.74 -1.97 11.31
N LEU A 18 -12.23 -2.36 12.49
CA LEU A 18 -11.48 -3.18 13.44
C LEU A 18 -11.17 -4.57 12.88
N ILE A 19 -12.13 -5.25 12.25
CA ILE A 19 -11.92 -6.56 11.62
C ILE A 19 -10.86 -6.48 10.51
N ILE A 20 -10.94 -5.48 9.63
CA ILE A 20 -9.95 -5.22 8.58
C ILE A 20 -8.56 -5.09 9.21
N ASN A 21 -8.46 -4.32 10.29
CA ASN A 21 -7.21 -4.12 11.03
C ASN A 21 -6.70 -5.37 11.75
N ILE A 22 -7.59 -6.21 12.30
CA ILE A 22 -7.24 -7.51 12.89
C ILE A 22 -6.70 -8.46 11.82
N ILE A 23 -7.33 -8.51 10.63
CA ILE A 23 -6.86 -9.33 9.53
C ILE A 23 -5.44 -8.90 9.12
N TYR A 24 -5.17 -7.60 9.02
CA TYR A 24 -3.81 -7.12 8.74
C TYR A 24 -2.82 -7.46 9.85
N LEU A 25 -3.23 -7.39 11.11
CA LEU A 25 -2.39 -7.81 12.22
C LEU A 25 -1.99 -9.28 12.09
N LEU A 26 -2.94 -10.15 11.73
CA LEU A 26 -2.71 -11.57 11.49
C LEU A 26 -1.79 -11.83 10.29
N GLU A 27 -1.77 -10.95 9.28
CA GLU A 27 -0.82 -11.03 8.16
C GLU A 27 0.58 -10.52 8.51
N LEU A 28 0.68 -9.59 9.45
CA LEU A 28 1.96 -9.04 9.90
C LEU A 28 2.73 -9.99 10.82
N LEU A 29 2.04 -10.66 11.74
CA LEU A 29 2.67 -11.50 12.77
C LEU A 29 3.65 -12.56 12.21
N PRO A 30 3.32 -13.29 11.13
CA PRO A 30 4.28 -14.21 10.50
C PRO A 30 5.50 -13.51 9.91
N ASN A 31 5.37 -12.28 9.40
CA ASN A 31 6.52 -11.51 8.89
C ASN A 31 7.48 -11.12 10.03
N LEU A 32 6.97 -11.02 11.25
CA LEU A 32 7.75 -10.81 12.47
C LEU A 32 8.27 -12.12 13.08
N GLY A 33 8.14 -13.25 12.37
CA GLY A 33 8.58 -14.57 12.84
C GLY A 33 7.67 -15.21 13.89
N ILE A 34 6.50 -14.62 14.16
CA ILE A 34 5.53 -15.16 15.11
C ILE A 34 4.65 -16.16 14.35
N SER A 35 4.92 -17.46 14.53
CA SER A 35 4.12 -18.52 13.94
C SER A 35 2.78 -18.64 14.67
N LEU A 36 1.68 -18.52 13.91
CA LEU A 36 0.34 -18.74 14.42
C LEU A 36 -0.21 -20.06 13.85
N PRO A 37 -0.70 -20.99 14.68
CA PRO A 37 -1.30 -22.24 14.20
C PRO A 37 -2.50 -22.00 13.26
N PHE A 38 -3.12 -20.82 13.31
CA PHE A 38 -4.28 -20.45 12.50
C PHE A 38 -3.96 -19.69 11.20
N TYR A 39 -2.69 -19.47 10.83
CA TYR A 39 -2.34 -18.67 9.64
C TYR A 39 -2.85 -19.26 8.32
N PHE A 40 -2.77 -20.58 8.14
CA PHE A 40 -3.34 -21.22 6.94
C PHE A 40 -4.87 -21.20 6.96
N SER A 41 -5.47 -21.28 8.15
CA SER A 41 -6.91 -21.16 8.34
C SER A 41 -7.42 -19.76 7.99
N SER A 42 -6.65 -18.71 8.28
CA SER A 42 -7.06 -17.33 7.96
C SER A 42 -7.18 -17.11 6.44
N ARG A 43 -6.25 -17.62 5.61
CA ARG A 43 -6.34 -17.52 4.15
C ARG A 43 -7.56 -18.25 3.56
N LYS A 44 -7.94 -19.40 4.14
CA LYS A 44 -9.18 -20.10 3.75
C LYS A 44 -10.43 -19.30 4.13
N VAL A 45 -10.43 -18.66 5.31
CA VAL A 45 -11.50 -17.75 5.73
C VAL A 45 -11.60 -16.55 4.79
N LEU A 46 -10.49 -15.97 4.35
CA LEU A 46 -10.48 -14.87 3.38
C LEU A 46 -11.09 -15.28 2.04
N MET A 47 -10.76 -16.47 1.56
CA MET A 47 -11.38 -17.03 0.35
C MET A 47 -12.89 -17.25 0.54
N PHE A 48 -13.34 -17.72 1.70
CA PHE A 48 -14.77 -17.85 2.01
C PHE A 48 -15.50 -16.48 2.03
N LEU A 49 -14.88 -15.46 2.64
CA LEU A 49 -15.38 -14.09 2.65
C LEU A 49 -15.47 -13.50 1.24
N PHE A 50 -14.59 -13.89 0.31
CA PHE A 50 -14.69 -13.52 -1.11
C PHE A 50 -16.03 -13.98 -1.69
N PHE A 51 -16.34 -15.27 -1.58
CA PHE A 51 -17.54 -15.85 -2.16
C PHE A 51 -18.81 -15.24 -1.57
N ILE A 52 -18.82 -15.01 -0.24
CA ILE A 52 -19.91 -14.27 0.41
C ILE A 52 -20.04 -12.86 -0.16
N SER A 53 -18.91 -12.14 -0.33
CA SER A 53 -18.96 -10.77 -0.83
C SER A 53 -19.57 -10.70 -2.23
N ILE A 54 -19.19 -11.62 -3.14
CA ILE A 54 -19.80 -11.78 -4.47
C ILE A 54 -21.31 -12.01 -4.39
N ILE A 55 -21.75 -12.96 -3.56
CA ILE A 55 -23.18 -13.26 -3.37
C ILE A 55 -23.92 -12.01 -2.91
N LEU A 56 -23.34 -11.24 -1.98
CA LEU A 56 -23.92 -9.98 -1.50
C LEU A 56 -23.99 -8.91 -2.60
N ILE A 57 -23.02 -8.83 -3.52
CA ILE A 57 -23.07 -7.92 -4.68
C ILE A 57 -24.27 -8.24 -5.56
N PHE A 58 -24.40 -9.51 -5.97
CA PHE A 58 -25.45 -9.96 -6.86
C PHE A 58 -26.84 -9.88 -6.21
N TYR A 59 -26.94 -10.21 -4.92
CA TYR A 59 -28.20 -10.16 -4.18
C TYR A 59 -28.75 -8.73 -4.05
N ARG A 60 -27.89 -7.73 -3.85
CA ARG A 60 -28.37 -6.38 -3.53
C ARG A 60 -28.79 -5.53 -4.74
N LYS A 61 -28.49 -5.92 -5.99
CA LYS A 61 -28.85 -5.28 -7.29
C LYS A 61 -28.79 -3.73 -7.41
N LYS A 62 -28.40 -3.00 -6.36
CA LYS A 62 -28.48 -1.54 -6.22
C LYS A 62 -27.14 -0.90 -5.83
N PHE A 63 -26.07 -1.69 -5.77
CA PHE A 63 -24.79 -1.20 -5.29
C PHE A 63 -23.96 -0.60 -6.43
N TYR A 64 -23.56 0.65 -6.27
CA TYR A 64 -22.67 1.34 -7.21
C TYR A 64 -21.22 1.05 -6.81
N ILE A 65 -20.49 0.39 -7.70
CA ILE A 65 -19.05 0.18 -7.57
C ILE A 65 -18.34 1.36 -8.23
N ASN A 66 -17.45 2.02 -7.50
CA ASN A 66 -16.62 3.09 -8.01
C ASN A 66 -15.70 2.55 -9.12
N ARG A 67 -15.35 3.44 -10.06
CA ARG A 67 -14.51 3.08 -11.21
C ARG A 67 -13.14 2.58 -10.78
N PHE A 68 -12.56 3.09 -9.69
CA PHE A 68 -11.28 2.59 -9.17
C PHE A 68 -11.38 1.13 -8.73
N SER A 69 -12.35 0.79 -7.89
CA SER A 69 -12.55 -0.58 -7.38
C SER A 69 -12.84 -1.57 -8.50
N PHE A 70 -13.59 -1.15 -9.53
CA PHE A 70 -13.84 -1.96 -10.71
C PHE A 70 -12.58 -2.16 -11.57
N LEU A 71 -11.77 -1.13 -11.80
CA LEU A 71 -10.49 -1.29 -12.50
C LEU A 71 -9.54 -2.20 -11.74
N PHE A 72 -9.52 -2.07 -10.41
CA PHE A 72 -8.72 -2.93 -9.55
C PHE A 72 -9.22 -4.39 -9.60
N PHE A 73 -10.53 -4.62 -9.66
CA PHE A 73 -11.11 -5.95 -9.90
C PHE A 73 -10.60 -6.56 -11.20
N LEU A 74 -10.68 -5.80 -12.31
CA LEU A 74 -10.26 -6.29 -13.63
C LEU A 74 -8.77 -6.64 -13.65
N MET A 75 -7.93 -5.78 -13.06
CA MET A 75 -6.49 -6.03 -12.97
C MET A 75 -6.20 -7.31 -12.20
N ASN A 76 -6.77 -7.50 -11.00
CA ASN A 76 -6.55 -8.72 -10.22
C ASN A 76 -7.18 -9.94 -10.90
N GLY A 77 -8.34 -9.78 -11.55
CA GLY A 77 -9.01 -10.79 -12.38
C GLY A 77 -8.09 -11.34 -13.44
N TYR A 78 -7.44 -10.43 -14.18
CA TYR A 78 -6.43 -10.77 -15.18
C TYR A 78 -5.22 -11.46 -14.54
N CYS A 79 -4.63 -10.88 -13.48
CA CYS A 79 -3.46 -11.47 -12.80
C CYS A 79 -3.73 -12.90 -12.31
N PHE A 80 -4.91 -13.13 -11.75
CA PHE A 80 -5.33 -14.43 -11.28
C PHE A 80 -5.58 -15.42 -12.42
N PHE A 81 -6.24 -14.96 -13.49
CA PHE A 81 -6.44 -15.78 -14.69
C PHE A 81 -5.10 -16.25 -15.29
N ILE A 82 -4.12 -15.35 -15.47
CA ILE A 82 -2.79 -15.73 -15.97
C ILE A 82 -2.09 -16.69 -15.02
N THR A 83 -2.15 -16.45 -13.71
CA THR A 83 -1.55 -17.34 -12.71
C THR A 83 -2.16 -18.74 -12.77
N PHE A 84 -3.47 -18.84 -13.01
CA PHE A 84 -4.19 -20.10 -13.18
C PHE A 84 -3.91 -20.80 -14.52
N MET A 85 -3.68 -20.04 -15.59
CA MET A 85 -3.31 -20.63 -16.88
C MET A 85 -1.87 -21.18 -16.86
N ASN A 86 -0.98 -20.53 -16.12
CA ASN A 86 0.43 -20.91 -15.98
C ASN A 86 0.69 -21.78 -14.73
N ASN A 87 -0.17 -22.77 -14.47
CA ASN A 87 -0.11 -23.66 -13.30
C ASN A 87 1.23 -24.38 -13.10
N THR A 88 2.09 -24.44 -14.13
CA THR A 88 3.39 -25.11 -14.10
C THR A 88 4.38 -24.53 -13.08
N LEU A 89 4.22 -23.27 -12.67
CA LEU A 89 5.07 -22.61 -11.67
C LEU A 89 4.45 -22.63 -10.25
N GLN A 90 3.29 -23.28 -10.07
CA GLN A 90 2.60 -23.29 -8.79
C GLN A 90 3.21 -24.31 -7.82
N GLN A 91 3.93 -23.80 -6.81
CA GLN A 91 4.45 -24.60 -5.70
C GLN A 91 3.53 -24.57 -4.47
N GLN A 92 2.52 -23.69 -4.48
CA GLN A 92 1.59 -23.47 -3.37
C GLN A 92 0.17 -23.92 -3.75
N PRO A 93 -0.67 -24.24 -2.77
CA PRO A 93 -2.06 -24.61 -3.05
C PRO A 93 -2.85 -23.42 -3.59
N PHE A 94 -3.90 -23.69 -4.39
CA PHE A 94 -4.76 -22.69 -5.03
C PHE A 94 -5.20 -21.53 -4.10
N TYR A 95 -5.61 -21.84 -2.87
CA TYR A 95 -6.07 -20.84 -1.91
C TYR A 95 -4.98 -19.81 -1.56
N TYR A 96 -3.69 -20.16 -1.70
CA TYR A 96 -2.57 -19.23 -1.50
C TYR A 96 -2.60 -18.14 -2.57
N TYR A 97 -2.59 -18.50 -3.85
CA TYR A 97 -2.61 -17.54 -4.97
C TYR A 97 -3.90 -16.73 -5.00
N PHE A 98 -5.03 -17.41 -4.75
CA PHE A 98 -6.31 -16.75 -4.60
C PHE A 98 -6.26 -15.69 -3.48
N SER A 99 -5.80 -16.07 -2.29
CA SER A 99 -5.66 -15.12 -1.17
C SER A 99 -4.61 -14.04 -1.42
N ALA A 100 -3.59 -14.26 -2.23
CA ALA A 100 -2.58 -13.25 -2.50
C ALA A 100 -3.10 -12.18 -3.49
N ILE A 101 -3.84 -12.61 -4.52
CA ILE A 101 -4.25 -11.76 -5.65
C ILE A 101 -5.67 -11.21 -5.47
N MET A 102 -6.64 -12.03 -5.04
CA MET A 102 -8.05 -11.63 -4.97
C MET A 102 -8.44 -10.93 -3.67
N TYR A 103 -7.76 -11.27 -2.57
CA TYR A 103 -8.09 -10.73 -1.24
C TYR A 103 -8.11 -9.20 -1.16
N PRO A 104 -7.13 -8.47 -1.74
CA PRO A 104 -7.14 -7.01 -1.67
C PRO A 104 -8.38 -6.39 -2.28
N TRP A 105 -8.92 -7.01 -3.32
CA TRP A 105 -10.14 -6.55 -3.96
C TRP A 105 -11.36 -6.73 -3.04
N ILE A 106 -11.45 -7.85 -2.31
CA ILE A 106 -12.57 -8.09 -1.37
C ILE A 106 -12.64 -7.00 -0.33
N ILE A 107 -11.51 -6.71 0.31
CA ILE A 107 -11.47 -5.76 1.42
C ILE A 107 -11.75 -4.36 0.91
N THR A 108 -11.20 -3.98 -0.26
CA THR A 108 -11.49 -2.68 -0.85
C THR A 108 -12.96 -2.54 -1.23
N TYR A 109 -13.59 -3.61 -1.73
CA TYR A 109 -15.03 -3.65 -2.00
C TYR A 109 -15.88 -3.57 -0.73
N ILE A 110 -15.59 -4.39 0.29
CA ILE A 110 -16.30 -4.37 1.58
C ILE A 110 -16.17 -2.98 2.22
N PHE A 111 -14.97 -2.41 2.20
CA PHE A 111 -14.73 -1.07 2.70
C PHE A 111 -15.55 -0.02 1.93
N GLU A 112 -15.55 -0.06 0.59
CA GLU A 112 -16.36 0.85 -0.23
C GLU A 112 -17.85 0.75 0.09
N TYR A 113 -18.35 -0.48 0.21
CA TYR A 113 -19.74 -0.77 0.55
C TYR A 113 -20.13 -0.17 1.91
N LEU A 114 -19.27 -0.31 2.90
CA LEU A 114 -19.55 0.20 4.23
C LEU A 114 -19.40 1.72 4.29
N PHE A 115 -18.36 2.27 3.64
CA PHE A 115 -18.07 3.70 3.62
C PHE A 115 -19.12 4.51 2.86
N SER A 116 -19.68 3.95 1.78
CA SER A 116 -20.74 4.60 1.00
C SER A 116 -22.09 4.63 1.73
N ASN A 117 -22.37 3.63 2.56
CA ASN A 117 -23.61 3.55 3.36
C ASN A 117 -23.51 4.26 4.73
N LEU A 118 -22.35 4.84 5.05
CA LEU A 118 -22.18 5.65 6.23
C LEU A 118 -22.73 7.06 6.05
N ASN A 119 -23.79 7.36 6.80
CA ASN A 119 -24.31 8.70 6.99
C ASN A 119 -23.71 9.34 8.26
N ASP A 120 -22.41 9.67 8.21
CA ASP A 120 -21.70 10.40 9.26
C ASP A 120 -20.90 11.54 8.62
N GLN A 121 -21.16 12.78 9.02
CA GLN A 121 -20.45 13.98 8.52
C GLN A 121 -18.95 13.92 8.86
N ASN A 122 -18.59 13.23 9.94
CA ASN A 122 -17.21 13.03 10.36
C ASN A 122 -16.63 11.67 9.90
N LYS A 123 -17.28 10.96 8.96
CA LYS A 123 -16.86 9.61 8.53
C LYS A 123 -15.38 9.55 8.14
N VAL A 124 -14.88 10.53 7.40
CA VAL A 124 -13.47 10.57 6.95
C VAL A 124 -12.53 10.73 8.14
N GLN A 125 -12.86 11.61 9.09
CA GLN A 125 -12.07 11.81 10.30
C GLN A 125 -12.06 10.54 11.16
N ASN A 126 -13.22 9.90 11.35
CA ASN A 126 -13.34 8.68 12.14
C ASN A 126 -12.54 7.53 11.53
N VAL A 127 -12.67 7.29 10.22
CA VAL A 127 -11.85 6.31 9.48
C VAL A 127 -10.38 6.63 9.65
N SER A 128 -10.00 7.89 9.42
CA SER A 128 -8.60 8.31 9.48
C SER A 128 -7.99 8.07 10.84
N VAL A 129 -8.72 8.36 11.93
CA VAL A 129 -8.25 8.09 13.30
C VAL A 129 -8.12 6.59 13.56
N ILE A 130 -9.09 5.78 13.17
CA ILE A 130 -9.05 4.32 13.38
C ILE A 130 -7.89 3.68 12.62
N MET A 131 -7.72 4.04 11.35
CA MET A 131 -6.58 3.59 10.53
C MET A 131 -5.26 4.16 11.07
N SER A 132 -5.25 5.34 11.69
CA SER A 132 -4.03 5.86 12.34
C SER A 132 -3.73 5.13 13.65
N LEU A 133 -4.74 4.68 14.41
CA LEU A 133 -4.54 3.89 15.63
C LEU A 133 -3.86 2.56 15.33
N THR A 134 -4.01 1.99 14.14
CA THR A 134 -3.28 0.76 13.79
C THR A 134 -1.82 0.99 13.51
N SER A 135 -1.42 2.20 13.11
CA SER A 135 0.00 2.56 13.04
C SER A 135 0.66 2.51 14.43
N LEU A 136 -0.06 2.82 15.52
CA LEU A 136 0.45 2.67 16.90
C LEU A 136 0.70 1.22 17.26
N VAL A 137 -0.27 0.34 16.96
CA VAL A 137 -0.15 -1.10 17.20
C VAL A 137 1.06 -1.65 16.46
N TYR A 138 1.22 -1.29 15.18
CA TYR A 138 2.38 -1.69 14.41
C TYR A 138 3.68 -1.12 14.95
N PHE A 139 3.72 0.16 15.33
CA PHE A 139 4.90 0.74 15.95
C PHE A 139 5.35 -0.04 17.18
N PHE A 140 4.40 -0.41 18.05
CA PHE A 140 4.70 -1.20 19.24
C PHE A 140 5.22 -2.60 18.89
N LEU A 141 4.60 -3.29 17.92
CA LEU A 141 5.07 -4.60 17.46
C LEU A 141 6.47 -4.54 16.82
N LEU A 142 6.76 -3.50 16.03
CA LEU A 142 8.09 -3.27 15.46
C LEU A 142 9.13 -3.05 16.56
N PHE A 143 8.77 -2.24 17.54
CA PHE A 143 9.64 -1.95 18.68
C PHE A 143 9.92 -3.22 19.50
N GLN A 144 8.90 -4.03 19.78
CA GLN A 144 9.06 -5.32 20.43
C GLN A 144 9.94 -6.26 19.61
N TYR A 145 9.66 -6.43 18.32
CA TYR A 145 10.45 -7.28 17.43
C TYR A 145 11.94 -6.90 17.44
N LYS A 146 12.24 -5.59 17.38
CA LYS A 146 13.61 -5.08 17.41
C LYS A 146 14.32 -5.33 18.76
N ASN A 147 13.57 -5.34 19.86
CA ASN A 147 14.11 -5.56 21.19
C ASN A 147 14.19 -7.05 21.57
N SER A 148 13.34 -7.91 20.99
CA SER A 148 13.27 -9.34 21.33
C SER A 148 14.32 -10.19 20.60
N LEU A 149 14.88 -9.71 19.48
CA LEU A 149 15.85 -10.45 18.69
C LEU A 149 17.26 -9.87 18.86
N HIS A 150 17.99 -10.37 19.85
CA HIS A 150 19.47 -10.31 19.88
C HIS A 150 20.12 -11.29 18.89
N THR A 151 19.35 -12.02 18.07
CA THR A 151 19.85 -13.05 17.16
C THR A 151 19.12 -13.02 15.81
N THR A 152 19.91 -12.87 14.75
CA THR A 152 19.57 -13.03 13.31
C THR A 152 18.36 -12.25 12.79
N LEU A 153 18.64 -11.09 12.17
CA LEU A 153 17.73 -10.30 11.35
C LEU A 153 17.13 -11.17 10.24
N THR A 154 15.86 -11.53 10.34
CA THR A 154 15.15 -12.06 9.17
C THR A 154 14.66 -10.89 8.33
N ALA A 155 15.02 -10.86 7.04
CA ALA A 155 14.65 -9.82 6.07
C ALA A 155 13.12 -9.53 5.99
N SER A 156 12.28 -10.44 6.51
CA SER A 156 10.82 -10.28 6.62
C SER A 156 10.40 -9.24 7.67
N GLY A 157 11.08 -9.18 8.81
CA GLY A 157 10.78 -8.25 9.90
C GLY A 157 11.15 -6.81 9.55
N GLU A 158 11.95 -6.64 8.52
CA GLU A 158 12.40 -5.37 7.98
C GLU A 158 11.39 -4.74 6.99
N ALA A 159 10.60 -5.54 6.26
CA ALA A 159 9.56 -5.05 5.34
C ALA A 159 8.29 -4.52 6.04
N SER A 160 8.14 -4.86 7.31
CA SER A 160 7.03 -4.49 8.19
C SER A 160 6.83 -2.96 8.36
N ILE A 161 7.87 -2.14 8.18
CA ILE A 161 7.76 -0.67 8.26
C ILE A 161 6.78 -0.10 7.21
N TYR A 162 6.60 -0.80 6.09
CA TYR A 162 5.69 -0.37 5.04
C TYR A 162 4.21 -0.41 5.47
N PHE A 163 3.86 -1.19 6.50
CA PHE A 163 2.53 -1.16 7.11
C PHE A 163 2.25 0.20 7.76
N ILE A 164 3.24 0.84 8.38
CA ILE A 164 3.10 2.17 8.97
C ILE A 164 3.08 3.25 7.87
N LEU A 165 3.97 3.16 6.90
CA LEU A 165 4.07 4.15 5.82
C LEU A 165 2.80 4.24 4.98
N THR A 166 2.19 3.10 4.65
CA THR A 166 0.96 3.06 3.84
C THR A 166 -0.27 3.61 4.58
N LEU A 167 -0.20 3.75 5.91
CA LEU A 167 -1.23 4.41 6.73
C LEU A 167 -1.05 5.94 6.81
N MET A 168 0.10 6.47 6.37
CA MET A 168 0.41 7.89 6.42
C MET A 168 -0.66 8.80 5.79
N PRO A 169 -1.30 8.46 4.65
CA PRO A 169 -2.36 9.30 4.09
C PRO A 169 -3.55 9.48 5.05
N PHE A 170 -3.89 8.47 5.87
CA PHE A 170 -4.91 8.59 6.90
C PHE A 170 -4.46 9.52 8.04
N VAL A 171 -3.21 9.38 8.49
CA VAL A 171 -2.62 10.28 9.49
C VAL A 171 -2.72 11.74 9.04
N LEU A 172 -2.44 12.01 7.76
CA LEU A 172 -2.48 13.35 7.19
C LEU A 172 -3.90 13.93 7.09
N CYS A 173 -4.93 13.08 7.01
CA CYS A 173 -6.35 13.43 7.04
C CYS A 173 -6.89 13.71 8.45
N CYS A 174 -6.21 13.23 9.51
CA CYS A 174 -6.61 13.53 10.88
C CYS A 174 -6.56 15.03 11.19
N LYS A 175 -7.49 15.52 12.00
CA LYS A 175 -7.50 16.87 12.57
C LYS A 175 -6.96 16.91 14.00
N GLY A 176 -6.47 18.08 14.42
CA GLY A 176 -6.07 18.37 15.80
C GLY A 176 -4.80 17.63 16.27
N LYS A 177 -4.65 17.51 17.59
CA LYS A 177 -3.47 16.94 18.25
C LYS A 177 -3.14 15.50 17.83
N PHE A 178 -4.16 14.69 17.51
CA PHE A 178 -3.98 13.29 17.11
C PHE A 178 -3.13 13.17 15.84
N LYS A 179 -3.30 14.07 14.87
CA LYS A 179 -2.45 14.09 13.66
C LYS A 179 -0.97 14.19 14.01
N ASN A 180 -0.61 15.13 14.89
CA ASN A 180 0.77 15.38 15.25
C ASN A 180 1.37 14.18 15.99
N VAL A 181 0.62 13.57 16.90
CA VAL A 181 1.03 12.35 17.62
C VAL A 181 1.33 11.22 16.64
N PHE A 182 0.39 10.88 15.75
CA PHE A 182 0.59 9.81 14.77
C PHE A 182 1.71 10.10 13.77
N LEU A 183 1.89 11.37 13.38
CA LEU A 183 2.95 11.77 12.46
C LEU A 183 4.33 11.60 13.11
N ILE A 184 4.49 12.03 14.37
CA ILE A 184 5.71 11.81 15.15
C ILE A 184 6.00 10.32 15.26
N LEU A 185 5.00 9.49 15.56
CA LEU A 185 5.16 8.04 15.64
C LEU A 185 5.61 7.43 14.30
N CYS A 186 5.01 7.84 13.18
CA CYS A 186 5.44 7.38 11.85
C CYS A 186 6.90 7.75 11.57
N ILE A 187 7.29 8.99 11.87
CA ILE A 187 8.66 9.47 11.67
C ILE A 187 9.63 8.67 12.54
N THR A 188 9.35 8.51 13.84
CA THR A 188 10.16 7.72 14.75
C THR A 188 10.27 6.26 14.31
N ALA A 189 9.17 5.66 13.83
CA ALA A 189 9.18 4.29 13.29
C ALA A 189 10.18 4.13 12.15
N VAL A 190 10.20 5.09 11.22
CA VAL A 190 11.11 5.08 10.08
C VAL A 190 12.56 5.21 10.53
N PHE A 191 12.85 6.07 11.50
CA PHE A 191 14.20 6.19 12.08
C PHE A 191 14.63 4.92 12.80
N ILE A 192 13.74 4.27 13.53
CA ILE A 192 14.01 2.97 14.18
C ILE A 192 14.27 1.88 13.13
N ALA A 193 13.53 1.87 12.02
CA ALA A 193 13.67 0.86 10.97
C ALA A 193 14.93 1.03 10.11
N LEU A 194 15.57 2.21 10.11
CA LEU A 194 16.78 2.53 9.34
C LEU A 194 16.69 2.19 7.83
N LYS A 195 15.49 2.09 7.27
CA LYS A 195 15.28 1.79 5.84
C LYS A 195 15.34 3.04 4.97
N ARG A 196 16.30 3.05 4.03
CA ARG A 196 16.47 4.14 3.03
C ARG A 196 15.20 4.39 2.22
N THR A 197 14.56 3.33 1.71
CA THR A 197 13.29 3.45 0.96
C THR A 197 12.17 4.05 1.81
N ALA A 198 12.11 3.71 3.10
CA ALA A 198 11.11 4.26 4.01
C ALA A 198 11.32 5.76 4.26
N LEU A 199 12.57 6.19 4.41
CA LEU A 199 12.95 7.61 4.53
C LEU A 199 12.62 8.39 3.26
N ILE A 200 13.01 7.87 2.09
CA ILE A 200 12.67 8.51 0.81
C ILE A 200 11.15 8.62 0.66
N GLY A 201 10.42 7.55 0.99
CA GLY A 201 8.96 7.50 0.93
C GLY A 201 8.30 8.54 1.83
N ILE A 202 8.69 8.64 3.10
CA ILE A 202 8.07 9.59 4.03
C ILE A 202 8.39 11.05 3.66
N ILE A 203 9.64 11.35 3.27
CA ILE A 203 10.07 12.70 2.91
C ILE A 203 9.39 13.15 1.62
N SER A 204 9.45 12.34 0.56
CA SER A 204 8.80 12.67 -0.72
C SER A 204 7.28 12.81 -0.59
N SER A 205 6.63 11.97 0.24
CA SER A 205 5.19 12.06 0.50
C SER A 205 4.79 13.32 1.26
N LEU A 206 5.57 13.72 2.27
CA LEU A 206 5.36 15.00 2.95
C LEU A 206 5.59 16.19 2.02
N PHE A 207 6.58 16.08 1.14
CA PHE A 207 6.87 17.14 0.18
C PHE A 207 5.67 17.35 -0.75
N ALA A 208 5.14 16.26 -1.32
CA ALA A 208 3.94 16.29 -2.14
C ALA A 208 2.71 16.81 -1.39
N TYR A 209 2.55 16.43 -0.12
CA TYR A 209 1.50 16.97 0.75
C TYR A 209 1.59 18.50 0.85
N PHE A 210 2.76 19.04 1.19
CA PHE A 210 2.94 20.47 1.38
C PHE A 210 2.85 21.26 0.07
N LEU A 211 3.34 20.70 -1.05
CA LEU A 211 3.19 21.28 -2.39
C LEU A 211 1.73 21.50 -2.78
N VAL A 212 0.83 20.58 -2.42
CA VAL A 212 -0.60 20.69 -2.74
C VAL A 212 -1.36 21.48 -1.66
N LYS A 213 -0.90 21.45 -0.41
CA LYS A 213 -1.55 22.16 0.70
C LYS A 213 -1.34 23.67 0.65
N PHE A 214 -0.10 24.11 0.43
CA PHE A 214 0.24 25.52 0.48
C PHE A 214 -0.16 26.22 -0.82
N LYS A 215 -0.88 27.33 -0.70
CA LYS A 215 -1.20 28.21 -1.84
C LYS A 215 -0.07 29.23 -2.01
N LYS A 216 -0.06 29.99 -3.12
CA LYS A 216 0.99 30.99 -3.42
C LYS A 216 1.23 31.99 -2.29
N GLN A 217 0.18 32.33 -1.54
CA GLN A 217 0.24 33.18 -0.34
C GLN A 217 1.04 32.61 0.84
N ASP A 218 1.30 31.30 0.88
CA ASP A 218 2.03 30.62 1.96
C ASP A 218 3.52 30.40 1.62
N GLU A 219 4.09 31.13 0.64
CA GLU A 219 5.44 30.90 0.11
C GLU A 219 6.53 30.83 1.20
N LYS A 220 6.50 31.74 2.18
CA LYS A 220 7.47 31.74 3.29
C LYS A 220 7.40 30.46 4.13
N LYS A 221 6.20 29.97 4.42
CA LYS A 221 5.99 28.72 5.18
C LYS A 221 6.44 27.51 4.35
N PHE A 222 6.14 27.52 3.05
CA PHE A 222 6.60 26.46 2.15
C PHE A 222 8.13 26.40 2.08
N LYS A 223 8.82 27.53 1.90
CA LYS A 223 10.29 27.62 1.88
C LYS A 223 10.89 27.11 3.19
N LEU A 224 10.34 27.48 4.34
CA LEU A 224 10.80 26.97 5.64
C LEU A 224 10.70 25.45 5.73
N VAL A 225 9.53 24.88 5.39
CA VAL A 225 9.34 23.43 5.40
C VAL A 225 10.29 22.73 4.44
N LEU A 226 10.48 23.28 3.23
CA LEU A 226 11.43 22.76 2.25
C LEU A 226 12.86 22.72 2.81
N TYR A 227 13.33 23.82 3.41
CA TYR A 227 14.66 23.86 4.01
C TYR A 227 14.81 22.87 5.17
N CYS A 228 13.79 22.70 6.01
CA CYS A 228 13.81 21.68 7.06
C CYS A 228 13.94 20.26 6.48
N MET A 229 13.21 19.95 5.40
CA MET A 229 13.27 18.64 4.75
C MET A 229 14.62 18.37 4.10
N ILE A 230 15.21 19.38 3.45
CA ILE A 230 16.57 19.30 2.90
C ILE A 230 17.58 19.10 4.04
N GLY A 231 17.45 19.83 5.14
CA GLY A 231 18.30 19.67 6.33
C GLY A 231 18.26 18.25 6.90
N VAL A 232 17.06 17.66 7.00
CA VAL A 232 16.90 16.25 7.44
C VAL A 232 17.55 15.27 6.46
N LEU A 233 17.39 15.47 5.14
CA LEU A 233 18.05 14.64 4.13
C LEU A 233 19.58 14.70 4.25
N ILE A 234 20.14 15.90 4.36
CA ILE A 234 21.57 16.11 4.52
C ILE A 234 22.07 15.45 5.81
N PHE A 235 21.36 15.65 6.92
CA PHE A 235 21.70 15.02 8.20
C PHE A 235 21.72 13.49 8.10
N ILE A 236 20.75 12.88 7.42
CA ILE A 236 20.70 11.42 7.21
C ILE A 236 21.89 10.95 6.37
N ILE A 237 22.23 11.65 5.28
CA ILE A 237 23.37 11.31 4.43
C ILE A 237 24.67 11.38 5.24
N ILE A 238 24.86 12.47 5.99
CA ILE A 238 26.03 12.65 6.86
C ILE A 238 26.09 11.57 7.92
N TYR A 239 24.98 11.25 8.59
CA TYR A 239 24.91 10.20 9.60
C TYR A 239 25.31 8.84 9.02
N GLN A 240 24.80 8.48 7.83
CA GLN A 240 25.17 7.23 7.15
C GLN A 240 26.65 7.18 6.76
N ILE A 241 27.21 8.30 6.33
CA ILE A 241 28.64 8.42 6.06
C ILE A 241 29.43 8.23 7.36
N ILE A 242 29.11 8.95 8.43
CA ILE A 242 29.79 8.86 9.73
C ILE A 242 29.77 7.40 10.22
N VAL A 243 28.59 6.78 10.26
CA VAL A 243 28.41 5.37 10.63
C VAL A 243 29.30 4.42 9.82
N LYS A 244 29.42 4.65 8.51
CA LYS A 244 30.27 3.84 7.62
C LYS A 244 31.75 3.95 8.00
N TYR A 245 32.19 5.09 8.53
CA TYR A 245 33.60 5.35 8.83
C TYR A 245 33.98 5.18 10.31
N THR A 246 33.02 5.19 11.26
CA THR A 246 33.31 5.12 12.71
C THR A 246 33.32 3.70 13.31
N GLY A 247 33.05 2.66 12.53
CA GLY A 247 33.36 1.27 12.89
C GLY A 247 32.56 0.61 14.02
N ASN A 248 31.76 1.33 14.80
CA ASN A 248 30.96 0.75 15.88
C ASN A 248 29.74 -0.02 15.33
N ASP A 249 29.69 -1.34 15.57
CA ASP A 249 28.56 -2.29 15.45
C ASP A 249 27.80 -2.37 14.11
N LEU A 250 28.12 -1.52 13.15
CA LEU A 250 27.53 -1.51 11.83
C LEU A 250 28.43 -2.21 10.81
N ILE A 251 29.73 -2.40 11.09
CA ILE A 251 30.61 -3.16 10.19
C ILE A 251 30.24 -4.65 10.15
N GLU A 252 29.86 -5.29 11.26
CA GLU A 252 29.33 -6.67 11.22
C GLU A 252 27.97 -6.76 10.52
N LYS A 253 27.09 -5.76 10.70
CA LYS A 253 25.85 -5.65 9.92
C LYS A 253 26.10 -5.32 8.45
N MET A 254 27.22 -4.66 8.12
CA MET A 254 27.69 -4.42 6.76
C MET A 254 28.42 -5.63 6.18
N MET A 255 29.00 -6.52 6.98
CA MET A 255 29.42 -7.85 6.51
C MET A 255 28.19 -8.71 6.20
N ASN A 256 27.09 -8.54 6.94
CA ASN A 256 25.76 -9.06 6.60
C ASN A 256 25.00 -8.23 5.54
N ILE A 257 25.56 -7.13 4.98
CA ILE A 257 25.03 -6.52 3.73
C ILE A 257 25.25 -7.45 2.52
N LYS A 258 26.07 -8.51 2.67
CA LYS A 258 26.02 -9.66 1.76
C LYS A 258 24.68 -10.39 1.81
N ASP A 259 24.02 -10.43 2.97
CA ASP A 259 22.76 -11.15 3.17
C ASP A 259 21.51 -10.26 2.97
N ASP A 260 21.62 -8.95 3.18
CA ASP A 260 20.49 -8.00 2.94
C ASP A 260 20.72 -7.04 1.78
N GLY A 261 21.52 -7.47 0.79
CA GLY A 261 21.57 -6.86 -0.54
C GLY A 261 21.88 -5.37 -0.50
N GLY A 262 23.17 -5.02 -0.48
CA GLY A 262 23.65 -3.76 -1.04
C GLY A 262 23.25 -3.66 -2.51
N SER A 263 22.00 -3.23 -2.72
CA SER A 263 20.92 -3.82 -3.53
C SER A 263 21.17 -4.69 -4.76
N ASN A 264 22.37 -4.79 -5.34
CA ASN A 264 22.70 -5.50 -6.59
C ASN A 264 21.60 -5.33 -7.67
N ARG A 265 20.83 -4.22 -7.63
CA ARG A 265 19.58 -4.06 -8.39
C ARG A 265 19.92 -3.94 -9.85
N GLU A 266 21.01 -3.28 -10.17
CA GLU A 266 21.54 -3.23 -11.52
C GLU A 266 21.80 -4.64 -12.07
N TYR A 267 22.49 -5.49 -11.31
CA TYR A 267 22.69 -6.90 -11.68
C TYR A 267 21.35 -7.65 -11.81
N ILE A 268 20.46 -7.54 -10.81
CA ILE A 268 19.15 -8.22 -10.83
C ILE A 268 18.31 -7.75 -12.02
N TYR A 269 18.22 -6.46 -12.27
CA TYR A 269 17.45 -5.88 -13.38
C TYR A 269 18.03 -6.32 -14.72
N ASN A 270 19.35 -6.32 -14.88
CA ASN A 270 20.00 -6.83 -16.08
C ASN A 270 19.66 -8.30 -16.30
N GLN A 271 19.75 -9.15 -15.26
CA GLN A 271 19.36 -10.57 -15.35
C GLN A 271 17.87 -10.73 -15.71
N VAL A 272 16.98 -9.94 -15.10
CA VAL A 272 15.54 -9.93 -15.41
C VAL A 272 15.31 -9.56 -16.88
N PHE A 273 15.99 -8.53 -17.38
CA PHE A 273 15.85 -8.10 -18.77
C PHE A 273 16.40 -9.13 -19.76
N GLU A 274 17.57 -9.73 -19.50
CA GLU A 274 18.12 -10.78 -20.35
C GLU A 274 17.17 -11.98 -20.41
N LYS A 275 16.64 -12.43 -19.27
CA LYS A 275 15.64 -13.51 -19.23
C LYS A 275 14.37 -13.14 -19.97
N PHE A 276 13.84 -11.93 -19.75
CA PHE A 276 12.65 -11.45 -20.45
C PHE A 276 12.86 -11.41 -21.98
N ARG A 277 14.05 -11.06 -22.47
CA ARG A 277 14.37 -11.07 -23.91
C ARG A 277 14.29 -12.47 -24.51
N THR A 278 14.69 -13.49 -23.77
CA THR A 278 14.65 -14.89 -24.24
C THR A 278 13.24 -15.50 -24.28
N LEU A 279 12.25 -14.85 -23.65
CA LEU A 279 10.87 -15.33 -23.67
C LEU A 279 10.25 -15.30 -25.07
N ASN A 280 9.37 -16.28 -25.32
CA ASN A 280 8.58 -16.32 -26.55
C ASN A 280 7.49 -15.22 -26.55
N PHE A 281 6.84 -15.02 -27.70
CA PHE A 281 5.84 -13.96 -27.86
C PHE A 281 4.69 -14.06 -26.84
N ASN A 282 4.14 -15.26 -26.63
CA ASN A 282 3.02 -15.47 -25.71
C ASN A 282 3.42 -15.16 -24.26
N GLN A 283 4.61 -15.58 -23.84
CA GLN A 283 5.16 -15.31 -22.51
C GLN A 283 5.43 -13.81 -22.31
N LYS A 284 5.88 -13.08 -23.34
CA LYS A 284 6.03 -11.61 -23.25
C LYS A 284 4.67 -10.89 -23.17
N LEU A 285 3.66 -11.41 -23.87
CA LEU A 285 2.34 -10.79 -23.93
C LEU A 285 1.53 -11.02 -22.66
N PHE A 286 1.50 -12.26 -22.17
CA PHE A 286 0.67 -12.69 -21.04
C PHE A 286 1.42 -12.85 -19.73
N GLY A 287 2.75 -13.02 -19.77
CA GLY A 287 3.58 -13.26 -18.59
C GLY A 287 3.65 -14.71 -18.16
N LEU A 288 4.40 -14.95 -17.08
CA LEU A 288 4.66 -16.28 -16.51
C LEU A 288 3.70 -16.67 -15.38
N GLY A 289 2.87 -15.75 -14.89
CA GLY A 289 2.05 -15.91 -13.68
C GLY A 289 2.74 -15.35 -12.43
N PHE A 290 1.99 -15.33 -11.32
CA PHE A 290 2.43 -14.78 -10.03
C PHE A 290 3.77 -15.36 -9.56
N ASN A 291 4.71 -14.48 -9.19
CA ASN A 291 6.10 -14.79 -8.83
C ASN A 291 6.92 -15.39 -9.99
N GLY A 292 6.61 -15.02 -11.23
CA GLY A 292 7.36 -15.42 -12.43
C GLY A 292 8.82 -14.99 -12.41
N VAL A 293 9.13 -13.78 -11.92
CA VAL A 293 10.53 -13.35 -11.72
C VAL A 293 11.26 -14.25 -10.72
N ARG A 294 10.62 -14.54 -9.59
CA ARG A 294 11.23 -15.34 -8.52
C ARG A 294 11.41 -16.80 -8.96
N TYR A 295 10.34 -17.49 -9.33
CA TYR A 295 10.38 -18.93 -9.58
C TYR A 295 10.51 -19.32 -11.04
N GLY A 296 10.11 -18.46 -11.98
CA GLY A 296 10.20 -18.73 -13.41
C GLY A 296 11.59 -18.44 -13.98
N TYR A 297 12.24 -17.34 -13.54
CA TYR A 297 13.56 -16.98 -14.04
C TYR A 297 14.72 -17.60 -13.23
N ASN A 298 14.46 -18.09 -12.02
CA ASN A 298 15.47 -18.65 -11.09
C ASN A 298 16.68 -17.72 -10.92
N ILE A 299 16.43 -16.40 -10.88
CA ILE A 299 17.50 -15.42 -10.70
C ILE A 299 17.98 -15.55 -9.27
N SER A 300 19.25 -15.91 -9.10
CA SER A 300 19.88 -16.00 -7.78
C SER A 300 20.91 -14.92 -7.56
N SER A 301 20.95 -14.40 -6.34
CA SER A 301 22.03 -13.56 -5.83
C SER A 301 22.57 -14.23 -4.59
N ALA A 302 23.88 -14.49 -4.55
CA ALA A 302 24.54 -15.23 -3.47
C ALA A 302 23.89 -16.60 -3.16
N GLY A 303 23.40 -17.31 -4.20
CA GLY A 303 22.77 -18.62 -4.05
C GLY A 303 21.29 -18.61 -3.62
N VAL A 304 20.70 -17.44 -3.39
CA VAL A 304 19.28 -17.28 -3.01
C VAL A 304 18.47 -16.75 -4.18
N ILE A 305 17.33 -17.38 -4.47
CA ILE A 305 16.39 -16.90 -5.50
C ILE A 305 15.80 -15.54 -5.08
N VAL A 306 16.03 -14.52 -5.92
CA VAL A 306 15.63 -13.14 -5.66
C VAL A 306 14.52 -12.68 -6.59
N SER A 307 13.88 -11.59 -6.16
CA SER A 307 12.86 -10.87 -6.92
C SER A 307 13.42 -9.50 -7.34
N ALA A 308 12.78 -8.81 -8.28
CA ALA A 308 13.21 -7.50 -8.74
C ALA A 308 13.00 -6.41 -7.69
N HIS A 309 11.99 -6.51 -6.82
CA HIS A 309 11.53 -5.41 -5.94
C HIS A 309 11.30 -4.11 -6.73
N ASN A 310 10.68 -4.26 -7.88
CA ASN A 310 10.21 -3.17 -8.71
C ASN A 310 8.93 -3.65 -9.38
N ASP A 311 7.79 -3.14 -8.94
CA ASP A 311 6.48 -3.61 -9.40
C ASP A 311 6.33 -3.51 -10.92
N PHE A 312 6.97 -2.55 -11.59
CA PHE A 312 6.88 -2.44 -13.05
C PHE A 312 7.56 -3.63 -13.74
N LEU A 313 8.74 -4.03 -13.26
CA LEU A 313 9.46 -5.19 -13.79
C LEU A 313 8.75 -6.50 -13.41
N GLU A 314 8.29 -6.61 -12.17
CA GLU A 314 7.53 -7.76 -11.69
C GLU A 314 6.26 -7.94 -12.53
N VAL A 315 5.44 -6.90 -12.68
CA VAL A 315 4.20 -6.96 -13.47
C VAL A 315 4.49 -7.28 -14.93
N LEU A 316 5.53 -6.71 -15.53
CA LEU A 316 5.90 -7.00 -16.90
C LEU A 316 6.27 -8.48 -17.10
N CYS A 317 7.00 -9.08 -16.17
CA CYS A 317 7.45 -10.46 -16.29
C CYS A 317 6.36 -11.47 -15.88
N ASP A 318 5.66 -11.18 -14.79
CA ASP A 318 4.63 -12.05 -14.23
C ASP A 318 3.34 -12.01 -15.06
N TYR A 319 2.99 -10.85 -15.62
CA TYR A 319 1.69 -10.61 -16.26
C TYR A 319 1.77 -10.05 -17.68
N GLY A 320 2.99 -9.91 -18.21
CA GLY A 320 3.24 -9.49 -19.59
C GLY A 320 2.87 -8.04 -19.85
N PHE A 321 2.93 -7.66 -21.13
CA PHE A 321 2.54 -6.32 -21.58
C PHE A 321 1.06 -6.00 -21.27
N ILE A 322 0.17 -6.98 -21.30
CA ILE A 322 -1.25 -6.76 -20.97
C ILE A 322 -1.41 -6.44 -19.47
N GLY A 323 -0.72 -7.15 -18.58
CA GLY A 323 -0.70 -6.83 -17.15
C GLY A 323 -0.15 -5.45 -16.86
N LEU A 324 0.97 -5.09 -17.53
CA LEU A 324 1.55 -3.76 -17.43
C LEU A 324 0.58 -2.68 -17.92
N LEU A 325 -0.17 -2.93 -18.99
CA LEU A 325 -1.21 -2.00 -19.47
C LEU A 325 -2.29 -1.77 -18.42
N PHE A 326 -2.82 -2.84 -17.80
CA PHE A 326 -3.78 -2.70 -16.70
C PHE A 326 -3.21 -1.90 -15.54
N TYR A 327 -1.95 -2.16 -15.17
CA TYR A 327 -1.26 -1.42 -14.11
C TYR A 327 -1.10 0.07 -14.45
N MET A 328 -0.73 0.41 -15.68
CA MET A 328 -0.63 1.80 -16.13
C MET A 328 -2.00 2.51 -16.17
N ILE A 329 -3.07 1.82 -16.55
CA ILE A 329 -4.45 2.35 -16.49
C ILE A 329 -4.86 2.60 -15.03
N PHE A 330 -4.50 1.70 -14.12
CA PHE A 330 -4.74 1.84 -12.69
C PHE A 330 -3.99 3.05 -12.10
N ILE A 331 -2.71 3.23 -12.43
CA ILE A 331 -1.93 4.41 -12.03
C ILE A 331 -2.56 5.70 -12.57
N LYS A 332 -2.90 5.72 -13.86
CA LYS A 332 -3.58 6.87 -14.50
C LYS A 332 -4.86 7.22 -13.74
N LYS A 333 -5.61 6.23 -13.26
CA LYS A 333 -6.83 6.45 -12.49
C LYS A 333 -6.55 7.14 -11.15
N ILE A 334 -5.49 6.78 -10.44
CA ILE A 334 -5.08 7.44 -9.19
C ILE A 334 -4.73 8.91 -9.45
N ILE A 335 -3.96 9.18 -10.51
CA ILE A 335 -3.59 10.54 -10.92
C ILE A 335 -4.86 11.37 -11.23
N GLN A 336 -5.82 10.78 -11.94
CA GLN A 336 -7.10 11.44 -12.24
C GLN A 336 -7.91 11.78 -10.96
N ILE A 337 -7.87 10.93 -9.94
CA ILE A 337 -8.50 11.20 -8.64
C ILE A 337 -7.86 12.44 -8.01
N LEU A 338 -6.52 12.51 -7.94
CA LEU A 338 -5.81 13.66 -7.39
C LEU A 338 -6.11 14.95 -8.17
N ILE A 339 -6.06 14.92 -9.50
CA ILE A 339 -6.38 16.08 -10.34
C ILE A 339 -7.81 16.57 -10.06
N HIS A 340 -8.77 15.65 -9.95
CA HIS A 340 -10.15 16.01 -9.65
C HIS A 340 -10.29 16.63 -8.25
N LEU A 341 -9.66 16.03 -7.23
CA LEU A 341 -9.67 16.57 -5.87
C LEU A 341 -9.08 17.98 -5.79
N LYS A 342 -7.99 18.25 -6.54
CA LYS A 342 -7.40 19.60 -6.64
C LYS A 342 -8.37 20.59 -7.29
N LYS A 343 -9.06 20.19 -8.37
CA LYS A 343 -10.02 21.04 -9.08
C LYS A 343 -11.21 21.46 -8.22
N ILE A 344 -11.67 20.57 -7.33
CA ILE A 344 -12.78 20.88 -6.41
C ILE A 344 -12.30 21.45 -5.06
N GLU A 345 -11.02 21.86 -4.97
CA GLU A 345 -10.38 22.34 -3.75
C GLU A 345 -10.61 21.45 -2.51
N SER A 346 -10.63 20.14 -2.71
CA SER A 346 -10.92 19.21 -1.61
C SER A 346 -9.83 19.30 -0.53
N PRO A 347 -10.19 19.35 0.78
CA PRO A 347 -9.22 19.33 1.87
C PRO A 347 -8.40 18.03 1.92
N TYR A 348 -8.81 16.99 1.20
CA TYR A 348 -8.13 15.69 1.11
C TYR A 348 -7.14 15.59 -0.05
N ALA A 349 -7.10 16.59 -0.96
CA ALA A 349 -6.16 16.60 -2.08
C ALA A 349 -4.68 16.50 -1.64
N PRO A 350 -4.22 17.20 -0.58
CA PRO A 350 -2.85 17.06 -0.09
C PRO A 350 -2.50 15.65 0.38
N ALA A 351 -3.40 15.00 1.12
CA ALA A 351 -3.19 13.62 1.59
C ALA A 351 -3.19 12.63 0.42
N CYS A 352 -4.00 12.88 -0.61
CA CYS A 352 -3.99 12.09 -1.84
C CYS A 352 -2.69 12.24 -2.64
N ALA A 353 -2.07 13.43 -2.63
CA ALA A 353 -0.76 13.64 -3.25
C ALA A 353 0.33 12.84 -2.52
N ALA A 354 0.31 12.85 -1.18
CA ALA A 354 1.19 12.02 -0.37
C ALA A 354 1.00 10.52 -0.67
N ALA A 355 -0.24 10.04 -0.73
CA ALA A 355 -0.55 8.65 -1.05
C ALA A 355 -0.03 8.23 -2.43
N LEU A 356 -0.18 9.09 -3.45
CA LEU A 356 0.31 8.84 -4.80
C LEU A 356 1.83 8.72 -4.84
N VAL A 357 2.55 9.63 -4.16
CA VAL A 357 4.01 9.56 -4.09
C VAL A 357 4.48 8.34 -3.32
N MET A 358 3.86 8.04 -2.18
CA MET A 358 4.14 6.81 -1.42
C MET A 358 3.95 5.56 -2.28
N PHE A 359 2.85 5.49 -3.03
CA PHE A 359 2.59 4.41 -3.99
C PHE A 359 3.75 4.27 -4.99
N PHE A 360 4.17 5.35 -5.65
CA PHE A 360 5.26 5.29 -6.64
C PHE A 360 6.60 4.89 -6.02
N VAL A 361 6.97 5.45 -4.87
CA VAL A 361 8.24 5.12 -4.20
C VAL A 361 8.27 3.64 -3.83
N LEU A 362 7.18 3.12 -3.25
CA LEU A 362 7.12 1.70 -2.88
C LEU A 362 7.08 0.79 -4.10
N SER A 363 6.43 1.19 -5.20
CA SER A 363 6.42 0.41 -6.44
C SER A 363 7.76 0.42 -7.18
N MET A 364 8.58 1.47 -7.03
CA MET A 364 9.90 1.53 -7.66
C MET A 364 10.98 0.76 -6.90
N PHE A 365 10.91 0.76 -5.57
CA PHE A 365 12.01 0.30 -4.70
C PHE A 365 11.62 -0.82 -3.73
N SER A 366 10.39 -1.32 -3.82
CA SER A 366 9.86 -2.39 -2.97
C SER A 366 8.82 -3.23 -3.72
N HIS A 367 8.04 -4.01 -2.99
CA HIS A 367 7.04 -4.93 -3.53
C HIS A 367 5.63 -4.56 -3.10
N LEU A 368 5.04 -3.54 -3.71
CA LEU A 368 3.70 -3.12 -3.32
C LEU A 368 2.64 -4.10 -3.85
N LEU A 369 2.79 -4.56 -5.10
CA LEU A 369 1.79 -5.44 -5.73
C LEU A 369 1.93 -6.92 -5.34
N LEU A 370 3.15 -7.43 -5.18
CA LEU A 370 3.36 -8.84 -4.80
C LEU A 370 3.10 -9.11 -3.32
N TYR A 371 3.30 -8.10 -2.45
CA TYR A 371 3.00 -8.17 -1.02
C TYR A 371 1.81 -7.30 -0.69
N THR A 372 0.64 -7.80 -1.04
CA THR A 372 -0.62 -7.05 -1.02
C THR A 372 -1.11 -6.65 0.37
N SER A 373 -0.52 -7.20 1.43
CA SER A 373 -0.92 -7.04 2.84
C SER A 373 -0.81 -5.60 3.36
N TYR A 374 0.17 -4.81 2.91
CA TYR A 374 0.27 -3.39 3.27
C TYR A 374 -0.24 -2.46 2.17
N PHE A 375 -0.21 -2.87 0.89
CA PHE A 375 -0.71 -2.08 -0.23
C PHE A 375 -2.20 -1.72 -0.12
N ILE A 376 -2.97 -2.64 0.42
CA ILE A 376 -4.39 -2.50 0.73
C ILE A 376 -4.76 -1.25 1.54
N ASN A 377 -3.87 -0.74 2.39
CA ASN A 377 -4.09 0.53 3.10
C ASN A 377 -4.18 1.71 2.12
N LEU A 378 -3.30 1.74 1.11
CA LEU A 378 -3.35 2.74 0.03
C LEU A 378 -4.60 2.54 -0.83
N LEU A 379 -4.99 1.31 -1.12
CA LEU A 379 -6.20 1.02 -1.90
C LEU A 379 -7.46 1.52 -1.19
N ILE A 380 -7.64 1.20 0.09
CA ILE A 380 -8.74 1.69 0.91
C ILE A 380 -8.75 3.22 0.91
N PHE A 381 -7.58 3.85 1.05
CA PHE A 381 -7.46 5.30 1.00
C PHE A 381 -7.95 5.86 -0.35
N PHE A 382 -7.51 5.30 -1.48
CA PHE A 382 -7.92 5.74 -2.82
C PHE A 382 -9.42 5.54 -3.07
N VAL A 383 -10.00 4.42 -2.62
CA VAL A 383 -11.45 4.19 -2.64
C VAL A 383 -12.19 5.26 -1.85
N MET A 384 -11.72 5.58 -0.65
CA MET A 384 -12.30 6.61 0.22
C MET A 384 -12.33 7.97 -0.49
N VAL A 385 -11.19 8.41 -1.03
CA VAL A 385 -11.10 9.74 -1.67
C VAL A 385 -11.80 9.80 -3.03
N GLU A 386 -11.87 8.69 -3.79
CA GLU A 386 -12.68 8.65 -5.01
C GLU A 386 -14.18 8.76 -4.69
N HIS A 387 -14.65 8.08 -3.64
CA HIS A 387 -16.04 8.20 -3.22
C HIS A 387 -16.40 9.66 -2.90
N ILE A 388 -15.54 10.37 -2.16
CA ILE A 388 -15.71 11.80 -1.86
C ILE A 388 -15.72 12.65 -3.15
N ALA A 389 -14.78 12.39 -4.05
CA ALA A 389 -14.72 13.05 -5.36
C ALA A 389 -16.00 12.88 -6.18
N ASN A 390 -16.62 11.69 -6.12
CA ASN A 390 -17.85 11.36 -6.86
C ASN A 390 -19.12 11.93 -6.21
N GLN A 391 -19.20 12.03 -4.88
CA GLN A 391 -20.33 12.69 -4.20
C GLN A 391 -20.44 14.16 -4.62
N ASN A 392 -19.33 14.90 -4.61
CA ASN A 392 -19.29 16.31 -5.03
C ASN A 392 -19.70 16.50 -6.51
N LYS A 393 -19.38 15.55 -7.41
CA LYS A 393 -19.84 15.60 -8.81
C LYS A 393 -21.36 15.47 -8.95
N LYS A 394 -22.00 14.64 -8.11
CA LYS A 394 -23.46 14.45 -8.14
C LYS A 394 -24.18 15.68 -7.62
N GLU A 395 -23.68 16.29 -6.55
CA GLU A 395 -24.25 17.53 -6.00
C GLU A 395 -24.17 18.69 -7.01
N VAL A 396 -23.01 18.91 -7.64
CA VAL A 396 -22.87 19.96 -8.68
C VAL A 396 -23.82 19.73 -9.87
N ARG A 397 -24.04 18.48 -10.30
CA ARG A 397 -24.99 18.17 -11.39
C ARG A 397 -26.46 18.34 -11.01
N ILE A 398 -26.82 18.12 -9.74
CA ILE A 398 -28.21 18.25 -9.27
C ILE A 398 -28.55 19.73 -9.04
N TYR A 399 -27.66 20.48 -8.41
CA TYR A 399 -27.89 21.91 -8.12
C TYR A 399 -27.61 22.81 -9.33
N GLY A 400 -26.67 22.45 -10.22
CA GLY A 400 -26.43 23.17 -11.48
C GLY A 400 -27.54 22.98 -12.53
N LYS A 401 -28.46 22.04 -12.35
CA LYS A 401 -29.68 21.88 -13.17
C LYS A 401 -30.90 22.62 -12.62
N LYS A 402 -30.83 23.17 -11.40
CA LYS A 402 -31.91 23.96 -10.78
C LYS A 402 -31.71 25.47 -10.90
N GLY A 403 -30.65 25.90 -11.58
CA GLY A 403 -30.38 27.30 -11.88
C GLY A 403 -30.19 27.47 -13.38
N PHE A 404 -31.28 27.37 -14.14
CA PHE A 404 -31.51 28.01 -15.43
C PHE A 404 -33.01 28.14 -15.62
#